data_AF-A0A968X664-F1
#
_entry.id   AF-A0A968X664-F1
#
_cell.length_a   1.000
_cell.length_b   1.000
_cell.length_c   1.000
_cell.angle_alpha   90.00
_cell.angle_beta   90.00
_cell.angle_gamma   90.00
#
_symmetry.space_group_name_H-M   'P 1'
#
loop_
_entity.id
_entity.type
_entity.pdbx_description
1 polymer ?
#
loop_
_entity_poly.entity_id
_entity_poly.type
_entity_poly.pdbx_seq_one_letter_code
_entity_poly.pdbx_strand_id
1 'polypeptide(L)'
;MNALIRDYGAEQKTGEPVTTTLNNDLKRQAYAVVRAMCEWRLGRSELVQDGKEVELVEEEGLTLEEMVACLKRIRKSIQHWTKHEGRQGYLNFVSEFMP
;
A
#
# COMPACT_ATOMS: atom_id res chain seq x y z
N MET A 1 2.05 2.30 -6.49
CA MET A 1 2.64 3.12 -5.39
C MET A 1 2.45 4.63 -5.56
N ASN A 2 2.94 5.27 -6.62
CA ASN A 2 2.83 6.74 -6.75
C ASN A 2 1.40 7.29 -6.71
N ALA A 3 0.44 6.59 -7.31
CA ALA A 3 -0.97 6.99 -7.25
C ALA A 3 -1.51 7.02 -5.82
N LEU A 4 -1.27 5.97 -5.01
CA LEU A 4 -1.69 5.93 -3.60
C LEU A 4 -1.03 7.02 -2.75
N ILE A 5 0.28 7.26 -2.94
CA ILE A 5 0.97 8.36 -2.23
C ILE A 5 0.33 9.71 -2.56
N ARG A 6 -0.07 9.92 -3.82
CA ARG A 6 -0.75 11.14 -4.25
C ARG A 6 -2.14 11.23 -3.66
N ASP A 7 -2.92 10.16 -3.71
CA ASP A 7 -4.31 10.13 -3.27
C ASP A 7 -4.40 10.38 -1.76
N TYR A 8 -3.69 9.60 -0.94
CA TYR A 8 -3.64 9.84 0.51
C TYR A 8 -2.98 11.17 0.87
N GLY A 9 -1.99 11.62 0.09
CA GLY A 9 -1.39 12.96 0.30
C GLY A 9 -2.32 14.12 -0.08
N ALA A 10 -3.28 13.91 -1.00
CA ALA A 10 -4.32 14.88 -1.32
C ALA A 10 -5.41 14.87 -0.26
N GLU A 11 -5.78 13.69 0.24
CA GLU A 11 -6.70 13.53 1.36
C GLU A 11 -6.18 14.23 2.62
N GLN A 12 -4.90 14.12 2.94
CA GLN A 12 -4.28 14.88 4.05
C GLN A 12 -4.51 16.39 3.97
N LYS A 13 -4.60 16.94 2.75
CA LYS A 13 -4.77 18.39 2.52
C LYS A 13 -6.22 18.82 2.47
N THR A 14 -7.09 17.93 2.00
CA THR A 14 -8.50 18.25 1.69
C THR A 14 -9.47 17.72 2.74
N GLY A 15 -9.05 16.74 3.55
CA GLY A 15 -9.90 16.00 4.48
C GLY A 15 -10.77 14.93 3.82
N GLU A 16 -10.79 14.87 2.48
CA GLU A 16 -11.71 14.02 1.72
C GLU A 16 -10.95 12.91 0.98
N PRO A 17 -11.43 11.65 0.99
CA PRO A 17 -10.80 10.56 0.27
C PRO A 17 -10.74 10.82 -1.24
N VAL A 18 -9.54 10.68 -1.81
CA VAL A 18 -9.31 10.83 -3.26
C VAL A 18 -9.08 9.45 -3.89
N THR A 19 -9.62 9.25 -5.10
CA THR A 19 -9.40 8.03 -5.88
C THR A 19 -8.87 8.37 -7.26
N THR A 20 -7.80 7.70 -7.66
CA THR A 20 -7.25 7.80 -9.02
C THR A 20 -7.68 6.61 -9.86
N THR A 21 -8.24 6.87 -11.04
CA THR A 21 -8.40 5.85 -12.09
C THR A 21 -7.11 5.71 -12.89
N LEU A 22 -6.57 4.50 -12.97
CA LEU A 22 -5.38 4.18 -13.77
C LEU A 22 -5.78 3.60 -15.13
N ASN A 23 -4.96 3.81 -16.17
CA ASN A 23 -5.27 3.47 -17.56
C ASN A 23 -4.95 2.02 -17.99
N ASN A 24 -4.42 1.19 -17.09
CA ASN A 24 -3.95 -0.16 -17.39
C ASN A 24 -4.46 -1.13 -16.32
N ASP A 25 -4.96 -2.30 -16.73
CA ASP A 25 -5.61 -3.26 -15.83
C ASP A 25 -4.69 -3.79 -14.74
N LEU A 26 -3.46 -4.18 -15.09
CA LEU A 26 -2.48 -4.63 -14.10
C LEU A 26 -2.20 -3.55 -13.06
N LYS A 27 -2.09 -2.28 -13.48
CA LYS A 27 -1.93 -1.16 -12.55
C LYS A 27 -3.17 -0.95 -11.69
N ARG A 28 -4.38 -1.08 -12.25
CA ARG A 28 -5.65 -0.98 -11.52
C ARG A 28 -5.76 -2.07 -10.46
N GLN A 29 -5.44 -3.31 -10.80
CA GLN A 29 -5.47 -4.44 -9.87
C GLN A 29 -4.46 -4.25 -8.74
N ALA A 30 -3.20 -3.93 -9.06
CA ALA A 30 -2.19 -3.66 -8.04
C ALA A 30 -2.56 -2.47 -7.15
N TYR A 31 -3.19 -1.43 -7.72
CA TYR A 31 -3.69 -0.30 -6.96
C TYR A 31 -4.81 -0.72 -6.00
N ALA A 32 -5.80 -1.47 -6.47
CA ALA A 32 -6.95 -1.90 -5.67
C ALA A 32 -6.52 -2.78 -4.49
N VAL A 33 -5.64 -3.75 -4.72
CA VAL A 33 -5.13 -4.65 -3.67
C VAL A 33 -4.37 -3.86 -2.60
N VAL A 34 -3.43 -3.00 -2.99
CA VAL A 34 -2.67 -2.21 -2.02
C VAL A 34 -3.57 -1.20 -1.31
N ARG A 35 -4.55 -0.61 -2.00
CA ARG A 35 -5.53 0.30 -1.38
C ARG A 35 -6.34 -0.41 -0.31
N ALA A 36 -6.87 -1.60 -0.57
CA ALA A 36 -7.63 -2.36 0.41
C ALA A 36 -6.82 -2.62 1.69
N MET A 37 -5.54 -3.01 1.54
CA MET A 37 -4.63 -3.16 2.68
C MET A 37 -4.39 -1.84 3.43
N CYS A 38 -4.28 -0.71 2.71
CA CYS A 38 -4.16 0.61 3.33
C CYS A 38 -5.42 1.01 4.09
N GLU A 39 -6.61 0.87 3.52
CA GLU A 39 -7.88 1.20 4.20
C GLU A 39 -8.07 0.34 5.46
N TRP A 40 -7.72 -0.94 5.39
CA TRP A 40 -7.72 -1.81 6.57
C TRP A 40 -6.74 -1.31 7.64
N ARG A 41 -5.49 -0.98 7.25
CA ARG A 41 -4.51 -0.41 8.20
C ARG A 41 -4.89 0.95 8.76
N LEU A 42 -5.71 1.74 8.06
CA LEU A 42 -6.28 2.99 8.55
C LEU A 42 -7.49 2.77 9.49
N GLY A 43 -7.91 1.51 9.70
CA GLY A 43 -9.10 1.18 10.50
C GLY A 43 -10.42 1.53 9.82
N ARG A 44 -10.44 1.70 8.49
CA ARG A 44 -11.63 2.13 7.71
C ARG A 44 -12.34 0.98 7.00
N SER A 45 -11.75 -0.20 7.02
CA SER A 45 -12.27 -1.41 6.39
C SER A 45 -11.86 -2.61 7.21
N GLU A 46 -12.67 -3.65 7.21
CA GLU A 46 -12.26 -4.98 7.65
C GLU A 46 -11.46 -5.65 6.53
N LEU A 47 -10.51 -6.51 6.89
CA LEU A 47 -9.79 -7.34 5.93
C LEU A 47 -10.46 -8.70 5.87
N VAL A 48 -11.01 -9.05 4.71
CA VAL A 48 -11.61 -10.35 4.45
C VAL A 48 -10.65 -11.16 3.59
N GLN A 49 -10.18 -12.30 4.11
CA GLN A 49 -9.36 -13.26 3.39
C GLN A 49 -10.10 -14.60 3.30
N ASP A 50 -10.24 -15.16 2.10
CA ASP A 50 -10.93 -16.44 1.85
C ASP A 50 -12.37 -16.50 2.44
N GLY A 51 -13.06 -15.36 2.43
CA GLY A 51 -14.43 -15.25 2.96
C GLY A 51 -14.54 -15.20 4.48
N LYS A 52 -13.42 -15.08 5.20
CA LYS A 52 -13.37 -14.89 6.65
C LYS A 52 -12.74 -13.55 6.98
N GLU A 53 -13.31 -12.85 7.96
CA GLU A 53 -12.63 -11.73 8.61
C GLU A 53 -11.34 -12.24 9.24
N VAL A 54 -10.24 -11.56 8.96
CA VAL A 54 -8.95 -11.89 9.56
C VAL A 54 -8.85 -11.11 10.87
N GLU A 55 -8.95 -11.80 12.01
CA GLU A 55 -8.54 -11.26 13.30
C GLU A 55 -7.01 -11.09 13.29
N LEU A 56 -6.57 -9.87 12.97
CA LEU A 56 -5.22 -9.43 13.22
C LEU A 56 -5.23 -8.60 14.50
N VAL A 57 -4.20 -8.78 15.34
CA VAL A 57 -4.04 -8.15 16.65
C VAL A 57 -4.44 -6.68 16.58
N GLU A 58 -5.26 -6.23 17.54
CA GLU A 58 -5.71 -4.85 17.74
C GLU A 58 -4.50 -3.89 17.90
N GLU A 59 -3.85 -3.55 16.80
CA GLU A 59 -2.99 -2.38 16.71
C GLU A 59 -3.89 -1.18 16.39
N GLU A 60 -3.72 -0.09 17.12
CA GLU A 60 -4.31 1.20 16.75
C GLU A 60 -4.03 1.47 15.26
N GLY A 61 -5.10 1.74 14.50
CA GLY A 61 -4.98 1.98 13.05
C GLY A 61 -3.97 3.08 12.77
N LEU A 62 -3.19 2.91 11.69
CA LEU A 62 -2.23 3.92 11.26
C LEU A 62 -2.96 5.24 10.95
N THR A 63 -2.31 6.35 11.28
CA THR A 63 -2.75 7.66 10.79
C THR A 63 -2.51 7.78 9.28
N LEU A 64 -3.23 8.72 8.63
CA LEU A 64 -2.97 9.05 7.22
C LEU A 64 -1.52 9.48 6.98
N GLU A 65 -0.88 10.16 7.94
CA GLU A 65 0.52 10.55 7.83
C GLU A 65 1.47 9.37 7.85
N GLU A 66 1.28 8.45 8.77
CA GLU A 66 2.05 7.21 8.83
C GLU A 66 1.85 6.36 7.59
N MET A 67 0.63 6.29 7.06
CA MET A 67 0.34 5.60 5.80
C MET A 67 1.13 6.20 4.63
N VAL A 68 1.11 7.52 4.46
CA VAL A 68 1.89 8.21 3.41
C VAL A 68 3.39 8.00 3.60
N ALA A 69 3.89 8.07 4.84
CA ALA A 69 5.30 7.82 5.16
C ALA A 69 5.72 6.38 4.85
N CYS A 70 4.89 5.40 5.21
CA CYS A 70 5.08 3.98 4.92
C CYS A 70 5.17 3.72 3.41
N LEU A 71 4.19 4.20 2.64
CA LEU A 71 4.18 4.04 1.17
C LEU A 71 5.41 4.69 0.51
N LYS A 72 5.87 5.85 1.00
CA LYS A 72 7.11 6.50 0.54
C LYS A 72 8.34 5.64 0.86
N ARG A 73 8.40 5.03 2.05
CA ARG A 73 9.50 4.14 2.46
C ARG A 73 9.54 2.87 1.61
N ILE A 74 8.40 2.22 1.38
CA ILE A 74 8.30 1.06 0.48
C ILE A 74 8.74 1.44 -0.93
N ARG A 75 8.27 2.58 -1.47
CA ARG A 75 8.71 3.06 -2.79
C ARG A 75 10.23 3.24 -2.87
N LYS A 76 10.85 3.82 -1.85
CA LYS A 76 12.31 3.98 -1.78
C LYS A 76 13.02 2.63 -1.75
N SER A 77 12.51 1.67 -0.97
CA SER A 77 13.03 0.30 -0.93
C SER A 77 12.95 -0.37 -2.30
N ILE A 78 11.79 -0.30 -2.97
CA ILE A 78 11.62 -0.82 -4.33
C ILE A 78 12.65 -0.21 -5.27
N GLN A 79 12.83 1.11 -5.26
CA GLN A 79 13.82 1.80 -6.09
C GLN A 79 15.26 1.37 -5.78
N HIS A 80 15.59 1.25 -4.49
CA HIS A 80 16.90 0.83 -4.02
C HIS A 80 17.25 -0.56 -4.55
N TRP A 81 16.39 -1.55 -4.30
CA TRP A 81 16.62 -2.93 -4.73
C TRP A 81 16.51 -3.10 -6.25
N THR A 82 15.61 -2.35 -6.90
CA THR A 82 15.53 -2.35 -8.37
C THR A 82 16.83 -1.83 -9.01
N LYS A 83 17.51 -0.88 -8.36
CA LYS A 83 18.80 -0.36 -8.85
C LYS A 83 19.92 -1.38 -8.69
N HIS A 84 19.91 -2.20 -7.65
CA HIS A 84 20.98 -3.18 -7.38
C HIS A 84 20.79 -4.48 -8.17
N GLU A 85 19.56 -5.00 -8.25
CA GLU A 85 19.29 -6.35 -8.79
C GLU A 85 18.26 -6.35 -9.94
N GLY A 86 18.03 -5.18 -10.56
CA GLY A 86 17.13 -5.06 -11.70
C GLY A 86 15.66 -5.19 -11.32
N ARG A 87 14.79 -5.45 -12.31
CA ARG A 87 13.32 -5.32 -12.16
C ARG A 87 12.70 -6.16 -11.04
N GLN A 88 13.33 -7.28 -10.68
CA GLN A 88 12.85 -8.18 -9.64
C GLN A 88 13.59 -8.01 -8.30
N GLY A 89 14.57 -7.11 -8.19
CA GLY A 89 15.40 -6.99 -7.00
C GLY A 89 14.63 -6.82 -5.69
N TYR A 90 13.55 -6.03 -5.71
CA TYR A 90 12.71 -5.90 -4.52
C TYR A 90 11.96 -7.19 -4.18
N LEU A 91 11.50 -7.94 -5.18
CA LEU A 91 10.79 -9.20 -4.97
C LEU A 91 11.74 -10.26 -4.39
N ASN A 92 12.98 -10.31 -4.91
CA ASN A 92 14.03 -11.17 -4.36
C ASN A 92 14.31 -10.82 -2.90
N PHE A 93 14.56 -9.54 -2.61
CA PHE A 93 14.80 -9.06 -1.26
C PHE A 93 13.66 -9.44 -0.30
N VAL A 94 12.40 -9.21 -0.67
CA VAL A 94 11.27 -9.50 0.21
C VAL A 94 11.01 -11.01 0.36
N SER A 95 11.34 -11.82 -0.65
CA SER A 95 11.17 -13.27 -0.58
C SER A 95 11.97 -13.94 0.54
N GLU A 96 13.06 -13.31 0.99
CA GLU A 96 13.86 -13.78 2.13
C GLU A 96 13.12 -13.65 3.48
N PHE A 97 12.05 -12.84 3.54
CA PHE A 97 11.29 -12.54 4.76
C PHE A 97 9.87 -13.11 4.74
N MET A 98 9.46 -13.76 3.64
CA MET A 98 8.15 -14.39 3.50
C MET A 98 8.32 -15.91 3.51
N PRO A 99 7.72 -16.65 4.48
CA PRO A 99 7.76 -18.10 4.52
C PRO A 99 7.09 -18.77 3.31
#